data_AF-A0A8S3JJU0-F1
#
_entry.id   AF-A0A8S3JJU0-F1
#
_cell.length_a   1.000
_cell.length_b   1.000
_cell.length_c   1.000
_cell.angle_alpha   90.00
_cell.angle_beta   90.00
_cell.angle_gamma   90.00
#
_symmetry.space_group_name_H-M   'P 1'
#
loop_
_entity.id
_entity.type
_entity.pdbx_description
1 polymer ?
#
loop_
_entity_poly.entity_id
_entity_poly.type
_entity_poly.pdbx_seq_one_letter_code
_entity_poly.pdbx_strand_id
1 'polypeptide(L)'
;AAELLQQGRFTAQDNHRYNWSVTEQEVVRGILNAKDVQEHTLAFFRHIENINVSLLRHSMKFIDIAAKQVDTEAQRMLSDLRDVRVPATLPESAILRYTVQWSDDDGLNKNVHAEYLQDFIETFYRRIVELIDQGVRAQHALAAN
;
A
#
# COMPACT_ATOMS: atom_id res chain seq x y z
N ALA A 1 -2.77 -12.22 -23.23
CA ALA A 1 -3.71 -12.65 -22.17
C ALA A 1 -5.16 -12.38 -22.58
N ALA A 2 -5.54 -11.13 -22.90
CA ALA A 2 -6.91 -10.76 -23.29
C ALA A 2 -7.47 -11.59 -24.46
N GLU A 3 -6.67 -11.85 -25.50
CA GLU A 3 -7.06 -12.71 -26.63
C GLU A 3 -7.32 -14.16 -26.19
N LEU A 4 -6.54 -14.68 -25.22
CA LEU A 4 -6.72 -16.03 -24.69
C LEU A 4 -7.99 -16.14 -23.83
N LEU A 5 -8.36 -15.06 -23.14
CA LEU A 5 -9.64 -14.95 -22.45
C LEU A 5 -10.81 -14.96 -23.44
N GLN A 6 -10.72 -14.16 -24.51
CA GLN A 6 -11.76 -14.14 -25.56
C GLN A 6 -11.93 -15.49 -26.27
N GLN A 7 -10.83 -16.23 -26.44
CA GLN A 7 -10.85 -17.59 -27.00
C GLN A 7 -11.32 -18.66 -25.99
N GLY A 8 -11.70 -18.28 -24.76
CA GLY A 8 -12.12 -19.20 -23.70
C GLY A 8 -11.00 -20.09 -23.17
N ARG A 9 -9.73 -19.77 -23.50
CA ARG A 9 -8.55 -20.54 -23.08
C ARG A 9 -8.03 -20.09 -21.72
N PHE A 10 -8.35 -18.88 -21.29
CA PHE A 10 -8.15 -18.37 -19.94
C PHE A 10 -9.49 -18.17 -19.25
N THR A 11 -9.53 -18.44 -17.95
CA THR A 11 -10.57 -17.89 -17.08
C THR A 11 -10.33 -16.40 -16.82
N ALA A 12 -11.32 -15.69 -16.29
CA ALA A 12 -11.12 -14.31 -15.83
C ALA A 12 -9.98 -14.22 -14.79
N GLN A 13 -9.84 -15.23 -13.94
CA GLN A 13 -8.78 -15.30 -12.94
C GLN A 13 -7.40 -15.52 -13.57
N ASP A 14 -7.29 -16.34 -14.62
CA ASP A 14 -6.02 -16.51 -15.34
C ASP A 14 -5.62 -15.22 -16.04
N ASN A 15 -6.55 -14.55 -16.71
CA ASN A 15 -6.28 -13.27 -17.35
C ASN A 15 -5.88 -12.20 -16.32
N HIS A 16 -6.52 -12.17 -15.16
CA HIS A 16 -6.15 -11.28 -14.04
C HIS A 16 -4.72 -11.56 -13.57
N ARG A 17 -4.37 -12.84 -13.33
CA ARG A 17 -3.00 -13.24 -12.91
C ARG A 17 -1.93 -12.81 -13.90
N TYR A 18 -2.23 -12.78 -15.20
CA TYR A 18 -1.31 -12.30 -16.21
C TYR A 18 -1.11 -10.78 -16.19
N ASN A 19 -2.13 -10.02 -15.77
CA ASN A 19 -2.09 -8.56 -15.69
C ASN A 19 -1.87 -8.07 -14.25
N TRP A 20 -1.47 -8.98 -13.37
CA TRP A 20 -1.40 -8.74 -11.94
C TRP A 20 -0.25 -7.78 -11.62
N SER A 21 -0.59 -6.61 -11.08
CA SER A 21 0.43 -5.62 -10.71
C SER A 21 1.37 -6.17 -9.63
N VAL A 22 2.63 -5.72 -9.64
CA VAL A 22 3.61 -6.10 -8.62
C VAL A 22 3.09 -5.77 -7.22
N THR A 23 2.53 -4.57 -7.05
CA THR A 23 1.93 -4.12 -5.78
C THR A 23 0.82 -5.05 -5.31
N GLU A 24 -0.09 -5.46 -6.19
CA GLU A 24 -1.16 -6.38 -5.80
C GLU A 24 -0.60 -7.77 -5.45
N GLN A 25 0.44 -8.24 -6.15
CA GLN A 25 1.11 -9.49 -5.78
C GLN A 25 1.78 -9.41 -4.40
N GLU A 26 2.47 -8.31 -4.11
CA GLU A 26 3.13 -8.06 -2.84
C GLU A 26 2.13 -8.00 -1.69
N VAL A 27 1.01 -7.28 -1.85
CA VAL A 27 -0.05 -7.21 -0.83
C VAL A 27 -0.70 -8.58 -0.63
N VAL A 28 -1.04 -9.28 -1.70
CA VAL A 28 -1.72 -10.58 -1.61
C VAL A 28 -0.82 -11.61 -0.92
N ARG A 29 0.48 -11.64 -1.24
CA ARG A 29 1.40 -12.63 -0.66
C ARG A 29 1.90 -12.22 0.73
N GLY A 30 2.22 -10.95 0.92
CA GLY A 30 2.82 -10.43 2.15
C GLY A 30 1.82 -10.16 3.26
N ILE A 31 0.54 -9.93 2.91
CA ILE A 31 -0.50 -9.58 3.89
C ILE A 31 -1.67 -10.56 3.79
N LEU A 32 -2.32 -10.68 2.63
CA LEU A 32 -3.62 -11.37 2.59
C LEU A 32 -3.52 -12.89 2.75
N ASN A 33 -2.43 -13.49 2.28
CA ASN A 33 -2.18 -14.93 2.35
C ASN A 33 -1.08 -15.30 3.36
N ALA A 34 -0.46 -14.31 4.00
CA ALA A 34 0.57 -14.55 5.00
C ALA A 34 -0.07 -15.04 6.31
N LYS A 35 0.65 -15.91 7.02
CA LYS A 35 0.23 -16.37 8.35
C LYS A 35 0.69 -15.38 9.41
N ASP A 36 -0.04 -15.33 10.51
CA ASP A 36 0.34 -14.61 11.73
C ASP A 36 0.67 -13.12 11.47
N VAL A 37 0.01 -12.52 10.48
CA VAL A 37 0.26 -11.14 10.01
C VAL A 37 0.08 -10.08 11.09
N GLN A 38 -0.69 -10.40 12.12
CA GLN A 38 -0.89 -9.52 13.27
C GLN A 38 0.39 -9.34 14.10
N GLU A 39 1.36 -10.26 13.97
CA GLU A 39 2.60 -10.27 14.75
C GLU A 39 3.76 -9.54 14.06
N HIS A 40 3.70 -9.36 12.74
CA HIS A 40 4.85 -8.90 11.96
C HIS A 40 4.53 -7.92 10.82
N THR A 41 3.27 -7.54 10.62
CA THR A 41 2.85 -6.66 9.53
C THR A 41 2.28 -5.34 10.06
N LEU A 42 2.66 -4.23 9.43
CA LEU A 42 2.05 -2.91 9.60
C LEU A 42 1.56 -2.39 8.25
N ALA A 43 0.47 -1.63 8.25
CA ALA A 43 -0.02 -0.93 7.07
C ALA A 43 -0.05 0.58 7.32
N PHE A 44 0.74 1.32 6.54
CA PHE A 44 0.74 2.78 6.55
C PHE A 44 -0.02 3.28 5.32
N PHE A 45 -1.22 3.81 5.54
CA PHE A 45 -2.03 4.41 4.50
C PHE A 45 -1.86 5.91 4.48
N ARG A 46 -1.53 6.43 3.30
CA ARG A 46 -1.42 7.87 3.04
C ARG A 46 -2.50 8.25 2.05
N HIS A 47 -3.45 9.05 2.50
CA HIS A 47 -4.42 9.72 1.65
C HIS A 47 -3.87 11.10 1.29
N ILE A 48 -3.52 11.29 0.02
CA ILE A 48 -3.02 12.57 -0.47
C ILE A 48 -4.19 13.27 -1.16
N GLU A 49 -4.66 14.34 -0.56
CA GLU A 49 -5.81 15.10 -1.06
C GLU A 49 -5.40 16.11 -2.13
N ASN A 50 -6.33 16.40 -3.04
CA ASN A 50 -6.19 17.47 -4.03
C ASN A 50 -4.95 17.35 -4.94
N ILE A 51 -4.56 16.12 -5.31
CA ILE A 51 -3.45 15.89 -6.24
C ILE A 51 -3.70 16.66 -7.54
N ASN A 52 -2.80 17.60 -7.86
CA ASN A 52 -2.86 18.32 -9.12
C ASN A 52 -2.34 17.44 -10.27
N VAL A 53 -3.26 16.73 -10.93
CA VAL A 53 -2.93 15.82 -12.05
C VAL A 53 -2.39 16.54 -13.29
N SER A 54 -2.59 17.86 -13.41
CA SER A 54 -2.02 18.64 -14.52
C SER A 54 -0.49 18.74 -14.43
N LEU A 55 0.08 18.66 -13.21
CA LEU A 55 1.52 18.61 -12.97
C LEU A 55 2.04 17.18 -13.15
N LEU A 56 1.90 16.64 -14.36
CA LEU A 56 2.18 15.23 -14.70
C LEU A 56 3.54 14.74 -14.17
N ARG A 57 4.59 15.56 -14.26
CA ARG A 57 5.94 15.20 -13.76
C ARG A 57 5.96 14.83 -12.27
N HIS A 58 5.03 15.38 -11.48
CA HIS A 58 4.93 15.17 -10.04
C HIS A 58 3.81 14.19 -9.71
N SER A 59 2.61 14.38 -10.26
CA SER A 59 1.44 13.55 -9.95
C SER A 59 1.63 12.07 -10.33
N MET A 60 2.29 11.77 -11.46
CA MET A 60 2.54 10.38 -11.90
C MET A 60 3.38 9.53 -10.91
N LYS A 61 4.00 10.16 -9.90
CA LYS A 61 4.74 9.45 -8.85
C LYS A 61 3.84 8.95 -7.71
N PHE A 62 2.61 9.44 -7.63
CA PHE A 62 1.69 9.22 -6.53
C PHE A 62 0.35 8.62 -6.96
N ILE A 63 0.00 8.76 -8.25
CA ILE A 63 -1.21 8.21 -8.83
C ILE A 63 -0.92 7.66 -10.23
N ASP A 64 -1.55 6.55 -10.59
CA ASP A 64 -1.43 5.95 -11.92
C ASP A 64 -2.11 6.84 -12.97
N ILE A 65 -1.36 7.19 -14.00
CA ILE A 65 -1.84 8.02 -15.11
C ILE A 65 -1.58 7.28 -16.42
N ALA A 66 -2.65 7.05 -17.18
CA ALA A 66 -2.62 6.46 -18.52
C ALA A 66 -3.18 7.47 -19.52
N ALA A 67 -2.52 7.65 -20.67
CA ALA A 67 -2.95 8.60 -21.70
C ALA A 67 -3.27 10.02 -21.18
N LYS A 68 -2.45 10.52 -20.22
CA LYS A 68 -2.62 11.82 -19.54
C LYS A 68 -3.90 11.97 -18.71
N GLN A 69 -4.55 10.86 -18.36
CA GLN A 69 -5.71 10.81 -17.48
C GLN A 69 -5.45 9.84 -16.34
N VAL A 70 -6.13 10.03 -15.22
CA VAL A 70 -6.05 9.07 -14.10
C VAL A 70 -6.55 7.71 -14.57
N ASP A 71 -5.77 6.68 -14.31
CA ASP A 71 -6.18 5.30 -14.59
C ASP A 71 -7.22 4.84 -13.55
N THR A 72 -8.49 5.01 -13.90
CA THR A 72 -9.62 4.69 -13.00
C THR A 72 -9.68 3.22 -12.62
N GLU A 73 -9.21 2.31 -13.48
CA GLU A 73 -9.22 0.88 -13.19
C GLU A 73 -8.17 0.55 -12.14
N ALA A 74 -6.94 1.06 -12.32
CA ALA A 74 -5.87 0.93 -11.33
C ALA A 74 -6.29 1.52 -9.98
N GLN A 75 -6.91 2.70 -9.97
CA GLN A 75 -7.40 3.33 -8.74
C GLN A 75 -8.47 2.52 -8.02
N ARG A 76 -9.40 1.90 -8.76
CA ARG A 76 -10.42 1.01 -8.18
C ARG A 76 -9.77 -0.22 -7.54
N MET A 77 -8.83 -0.86 -8.23
CA MET A 77 -8.13 -2.04 -7.73
C MET A 77 -7.29 -1.72 -6.49
N LEU A 78 -6.57 -0.60 -6.50
CA LEU A 78 -5.80 -0.14 -5.35
C LEU A 78 -6.69 0.18 -4.15
N SER A 79 -7.85 0.80 -4.39
CA SER A 79 -8.79 1.13 -3.31
C SER A 79 -9.41 -0.12 -2.69
N ASP A 80 -9.73 -1.15 -3.47
CA ASP A 80 -10.18 -2.45 -2.93
C ASP A 80 -9.12 -3.10 -2.02
N LEU A 81 -7.85 -3.09 -2.43
CA LEU A 81 -6.76 -3.57 -1.57
C LEU A 81 -6.64 -2.75 -0.29
N ARG A 82 -6.53 -1.42 -0.42
CA ARG A 82 -6.23 -0.48 0.67
C ARG A 82 -7.37 -0.36 1.68
N ASP A 83 -8.60 -0.24 1.21
CA ASP A 83 -9.73 0.16 2.03
C ASP A 83 -10.62 -1.02 2.46
N VAL A 84 -10.52 -2.16 1.77
CA VAL A 84 -11.36 -3.33 2.05
C VAL A 84 -10.51 -4.50 2.52
N ARG A 85 -9.63 -5.02 1.65
CA ARG A 85 -8.99 -6.31 1.90
C ARG A 85 -7.92 -6.26 2.98
N VAL A 86 -7.05 -5.25 2.96
CA VAL A 86 -6.01 -5.11 4.00
C VAL A 86 -6.64 -4.80 5.37
N PRO A 87 -7.60 -3.87 5.51
CA PRO A 87 -8.27 -3.61 6.79
C PRO A 87 -9.09 -4.79 7.32
N ALA A 88 -9.65 -5.63 6.45
CA ALA A 88 -10.32 -6.87 6.87
C ALA A 88 -9.34 -7.94 7.38
N THR A 89 -8.05 -7.82 7.06
CA THR A 89 -7.03 -8.82 7.40
C THR A 89 -6.20 -8.44 8.62
N LEU A 90 -5.85 -7.16 8.75
CA LEU A 90 -5.01 -6.64 9.83
C LEU A 90 -5.87 -6.09 10.98
N PRO A 91 -5.40 -6.19 12.23
CA PRO A 91 -6.05 -5.48 13.34
C PRO A 91 -5.84 -3.97 13.16
N GLU A 92 -6.82 -3.16 13.58
CA GLU A 92 -6.74 -1.70 13.44
C GLU A 92 -5.50 -1.11 14.15
N SER A 93 -5.02 -1.76 15.22
CA SER A 93 -3.77 -1.36 15.90
C SER A 93 -2.52 -1.47 15.03
N ALA A 94 -2.55 -2.26 13.95
CA ALA A 94 -1.46 -2.38 12.98
C ALA A 94 -1.64 -1.46 11.77
N ILE A 95 -2.73 -0.69 11.71
CA ILE A 95 -3.05 0.21 10.61
C ILE A 95 -2.86 1.65 11.06
N LEU A 96 -2.07 2.39 10.30
CA LEU A 96 -1.80 3.80 10.53
C LEU A 96 -2.28 4.60 9.33
N ARG A 97 -3.05 5.66 9.59
CA ARG A 97 -3.72 6.45 8.56
C ARG A 97 -3.28 7.89 8.65
N TYR A 98 -2.88 8.43 7.51
CA TYR A 98 -2.44 9.79 7.35
C TYR A 98 -3.22 10.44 6.21
N THR A 99 -3.65 11.67 6.43
CA THR A 99 -4.18 12.54 5.38
C THR A 99 -3.27 13.74 5.24
N VAL A 100 -2.86 14.04 4.01
CA VAL A 100 -1.96 15.15 3.70
C VAL A 100 -2.43 15.87 2.45
N GLN A 101 -2.37 17.20 2.45
CA GLN A 101 -2.70 17.99 1.27
C GLN A 101 -1.57 17.94 0.24
N TRP A 102 -1.92 17.98 -1.03
CA TRP A 102 -0.97 18.23 -2.10
C TRP A 102 -0.48 19.69 -2.05
N SER A 103 0.84 19.93 -2.15
CA SER A 103 1.35 21.28 -2.40
C SER A 103 1.27 21.60 -3.89
N ASP A 104 0.81 22.81 -4.22
CA ASP A 104 0.60 23.26 -5.59
C ASP A 104 1.87 23.25 -6.45
N ASP A 105 3.05 23.39 -5.84
CA ASP A 105 4.30 23.52 -6.60
C ASP A 105 4.91 22.16 -7.01
N ASP A 106 4.97 21.20 -6.08
CA ASP A 106 5.77 19.97 -6.23
C ASP A 106 5.11 18.69 -5.65
N GLY A 107 3.86 18.78 -5.19
CA GLY A 107 3.23 17.71 -4.41
C GLY A 107 3.75 17.64 -2.99
N LEU A 108 4.31 16.51 -2.55
CA LEU A 108 4.83 16.40 -1.18
C LEU A 108 6.19 17.11 -1.05
N ASN A 109 6.15 18.39 -0.66
CA ASN A 109 7.32 19.21 -0.37
C ASN A 109 7.81 19.02 1.08
N LYS A 110 9.14 18.91 1.28
CA LYS A 110 9.75 18.64 2.60
C LYS A 110 9.59 19.77 3.60
N ASN A 111 9.54 21.03 3.15
CA ASN A 111 9.40 22.19 4.02
C ASN A 111 7.93 22.42 4.37
N VAL A 112 7.04 22.33 3.38
CA VAL A 112 5.59 22.50 3.57
C VAL A 112 5.01 21.41 4.47
N HIS A 113 5.48 20.17 4.28
CA HIS A 113 4.98 19.01 5.03
C HIS A 113 5.94 18.54 6.12
N ALA A 114 6.80 19.42 6.64
CA ALA A 114 7.85 19.06 7.60
C ALA A 114 7.27 18.35 8.83
N GLU A 115 6.20 18.89 9.42
CA GLU A 115 5.54 18.32 10.60
C GLU A 115 4.95 16.94 10.32
N TYR A 116 4.20 16.81 9.23
CA TYR A 116 3.65 15.52 8.78
C TYR A 116 4.75 14.47 8.53
N LEU A 117 5.82 14.85 7.82
CA LEU A 117 6.92 13.94 7.52
C LEU A 117 7.65 13.53 8.79
N GLN A 118 7.83 14.45 9.75
CA GLN A 118 8.46 14.16 11.03
C GLN A 118 7.63 13.13 11.81
N ASP A 119 6.33 13.37 12.01
CA ASP A 119 5.46 12.44 12.72
C ASP A 119 5.39 11.07 12.04
N PHE A 120 5.25 11.05 10.71
CA PHE A 120 5.21 9.80 9.94
C PHE A 120 6.50 8.99 10.13
N ILE A 121 7.68 9.62 10.04
CA ILE A 121 8.97 8.96 10.15
C ILE A 121 9.22 8.48 11.59
N GLU A 122 8.94 9.31 12.59
CA GLU A 122 9.09 8.93 14.00
C GLU A 122 8.18 7.76 14.36
N THR A 123 6.92 7.81 13.91
CA THR A 123 5.98 6.73 14.11
C THR A 123 6.42 5.47 13.37
N PHE A 124 6.83 5.57 12.11
CA PHE A 124 7.35 4.43 11.36
C PHE A 124 8.53 3.77 12.09
N TYR A 125 9.52 4.56 12.51
CA TYR A 125 10.69 4.07 13.23
C TYR A 125 10.29 3.33 14.51
N ARG A 126 9.51 3.98 15.38
CA ARG A 126 9.05 3.40 16.64
C ARG A 126 8.32 2.06 16.41
N ARG A 127 7.39 2.02 15.47
CA ARG A 127 6.55 0.84 15.22
C ARG A 127 7.34 -0.33 14.65
N ILE A 128 8.32 -0.07 13.80
CA ILE A 128 9.22 -1.12 13.28
C ILE A 128 10.11 -1.68 14.39
N VAL A 129 10.66 -0.82 15.26
CA VAL A 129 11.45 -1.27 16.43
C VAL A 129 10.59 -2.14 17.35
N GLU A 130 9.36 -1.71 17.67
CA GLU A 130 8.42 -2.49 18.49
C GLU A 130 8.17 -3.90 17.90
N LEU A 131 8.00 -4.02 16.58
CA LEU A 131 7.84 -5.32 15.92
C LEU A 131 9.09 -6.19 16.02
N ILE A 132 10.28 -5.61 15.81
CA ILE A 132 11.56 -6.35 15.92
C ILE A 132 11.74 -6.87 17.34
N ASP A 133 11.51 -6.03 18.35
CA ASP A 133 11.63 -6.42 19.76
C ASP A 133 10.63 -7.52 20.15
N GLN A 134 9.43 -7.51 19.58
CA GLN A 134 8.44 -8.58 19.75
C GLN A 134 8.93 -9.88 19.10
N GLY A 135 9.41 -9.82 17.86
CA GLY A 135 9.95 -10.98 17.15
C GLY A 135 11.14 -11.62 17.87
N VAL A 136 12.09 -10.82 18.35
CA VAL A 136 13.25 -11.29 19.13
C VAL A 136 12.81 -11.97 20.42
N ARG A 137 11.88 -11.36 21.18
CA ARG A 137 11.35 -11.96 22.41
C ARG A 137 10.63 -13.29 22.17
N ALA A 138 9.81 -13.37 21.11
CA ALA A 138 9.12 -14.59 20.73
C ALA A 138 10.10 -15.72 20.40
N GLN A 139 11.16 -15.42 19.64
CA GLN A 139 12.21 -16.38 19.31
C GLN A 139 12.96 -16.89 20.56
N HIS A 140 13.32 -16.00 21.49
CA HIS A 140 13.98 -16.41 22.73
C HIS A 140 13.07 -17.29 23.61
N ALA A 141 11.77 -16.98 23.68
CA ALA A 141 10.82 -17.79 24.44
C ALA A 141 10.66 -19.21 23.85
N LEU A 142 10.67 -19.33 22.52
CA LEU A 142 10.64 -20.63 21.83
C LEU A 142 11.92 -21.45 22.06
N ALA A 143 13.08 -20.79 22.18
CA ALA A 143 14.36 -21.46 22.41
C ALA A 143 14.59 -21.89 23.88
N ALA A 144 13.78 -21.39 24.82
CA ALA A 144 13.87 -21.70 26.25
C ALA A 144 12.95 -22.85 26.70
N ASN A 145 12.08 -23.35 25.79
CA ASN A 145 11.18 -24.47 25.99
C ASN A 145 11.65 -25.71 25.22
#